data_AF-A0A0U2WIS7-F1
#
_entry.id   AF-A0A0U2WIS7-F1
#
_cell.length_a   1.000
_cell.length_b   1.000
_cell.length_c   1.000
_cell.angle_alpha   90.00
_cell.angle_beta   90.00
_cell.angle_gamma   90.00
#
_symmetry.space_group_name_H-M   'P 1'
#
loop_
_entity.id
_entity.type
_entity.pdbx_description
1 polymer ?
#
loop_
_entity_poly.entity_id
_entity_poly.type
_entity_poly.pdbx_seq_one_letter_code
_entity_poly.pdbx_strand_id
1 'polypeptide(L)'
;MPDPVTWGVLGGIAAKDGITFLYEQASELLKAWRERRQAVAAGATPPEELTVPVVQNTVLDGEVIDPVADARLLDRESRVLVRLLGALSPYAQGQVDIEPADDELREHISRMRDVLEVVYGRRFTFRGEERDATGTSVHVNQVLGEVGGRVVGVDAEVAEGGTVDVEQSAVRVDGRGSVTGFQGRIG
;
A
#
# COMPACT_ATOMS: atom_id res chain seq x y z
N MET A 1 -10.20 -1.44 7.70
CA MET A 1 -9.75 -2.79 8.09
C MET A 1 -8.72 -3.19 7.06
N PRO A 2 -7.54 -3.74 7.42
CA PRO A 2 -6.65 -4.29 6.39
C PRO A 2 -7.43 -5.40 5.68
N ASP A 3 -7.70 -5.22 4.40
CA ASP A 3 -8.35 -6.24 3.60
C ASP A 3 -7.30 -7.33 3.37
N PRO A 4 -7.48 -8.53 3.96
CA PRO A 4 -6.49 -9.59 3.87
C PRO A 4 -6.27 -9.92 2.39
N VAL A 5 -5.01 -10.03 1.98
CA VAL A 5 -4.70 -10.56 0.64
C VAL A 5 -5.37 -11.93 0.55
N THR A 6 -6.22 -12.13 -0.46
CA THR A 6 -7.02 -13.34 -0.59
C THR A 6 -6.16 -14.47 -1.19
N TRP A 7 -5.05 -14.81 -0.53
CA TRP A 7 -4.07 -15.82 -0.97
C TRP A 7 -4.64 -17.22 -1.13
N GLY A 8 -5.78 -17.52 -0.49
CA GLY A 8 -6.48 -18.80 -0.69
C GLY A 8 -6.91 -19.04 -2.14
N VAL A 9 -6.96 -17.99 -2.96
CA VAL A 9 -7.33 -18.04 -4.39
C VAL A 9 -6.10 -18.08 -5.31
N LEU A 10 -4.94 -17.59 -4.84
CA LEU A 10 -3.70 -17.59 -5.62
C LEU A 10 -3.03 -18.97 -5.52
N GLY A 11 -2.98 -19.72 -6.62
CA GLY A 11 -2.23 -20.98 -6.69
C GLY A 11 -0.73 -20.77 -6.38
N GLY A 12 -0.02 -21.83 -5.98
CA GLY A 12 1.38 -21.74 -5.50
C GLY A 12 2.40 -21.03 -6.41
N ILE A 13 2.17 -21.03 -7.74
CA ILE A 13 3.02 -20.28 -8.70
C ILE A 13 2.69 -18.78 -8.64
N ALA A 14 1.41 -18.41 -8.69
CA ALA A 14 0.96 -17.02 -8.57
C ALA A 14 1.38 -16.41 -7.22
N ALA A 15 1.42 -17.26 -6.19
CA ALA A 15 1.89 -16.90 -4.87
C ALA A 15 3.37 -16.47 -4.87
N LYS A 16 4.24 -17.28 -5.46
CA LYS A 16 5.67 -16.95 -5.57
C LYS A 16 5.90 -15.67 -6.36
N ASP A 17 5.21 -15.52 -7.49
CA ASP A 17 5.35 -14.35 -8.36
C ASP A 17 4.89 -13.07 -7.65
N GLY A 18 3.82 -13.14 -6.85
CA GLY A 18 3.33 -12.01 -6.04
C GLY A 18 4.33 -11.58 -4.96
N ILE A 19 4.94 -12.54 -4.25
CA ILE A 19 6.00 -12.25 -3.26
C ILE A 19 7.20 -11.62 -3.94
N THR A 20 7.60 -12.16 -5.10
CA THR A 20 8.75 -11.66 -5.88
C THR A 20 8.51 -10.23 -6.32
N PHE A 21 7.33 -9.94 -6.88
CA PHE A 21 6.92 -8.59 -7.24
C PHE A 21 7.02 -7.61 -6.05
N LEU A 22 6.41 -7.94 -4.91
CA LEU A 22 6.43 -7.05 -3.74
C LEU A 22 7.85 -6.81 -3.21
N TYR A 23 8.67 -7.86 -3.19
CA TYR A 23 10.07 -7.77 -2.79
C TYR A 23 10.90 -6.87 -3.73
N GLU A 24 10.75 -7.05 -5.05
CA GLU A 24 11.45 -6.25 -6.04
C GLU A 24 10.99 -4.79 -6.01
N GLN A 25 9.67 -4.54 -5.93
CA GLN A 25 9.13 -3.19 -5.87
C GLN A 25 9.61 -2.44 -4.62
N ALA A 26 9.57 -3.10 -3.46
CA ALA A 26 10.07 -2.51 -2.22
C ALA A 26 11.59 -2.25 -2.27
N SER A 27 12.35 -3.10 -2.96
CA SER A 27 13.79 -2.92 -3.16
C SER A 27 14.11 -1.68 -3.99
N GLU A 28 13.41 -1.48 -5.11
CA GLU A 28 13.58 -0.29 -5.96
C GLU A 28 13.14 0.99 -5.22
N LEU A 29 12.05 0.94 -4.47
CA LEU A 29 11.58 2.06 -3.66
C LEU A 29 12.61 2.45 -2.58
N LEU A 30 13.17 1.47 -1.86
CA LEU A 30 14.22 1.71 -0.86
C LEU A 30 15.53 2.18 -1.48
N LYS A 31 15.85 1.77 -2.71
CA LYS A 31 17.01 2.27 -3.46
C LYS A 31 16.83 3.75 -3.81
N ALA A 32 15.72 4.13 -4.43
CA ALA A 32 15.40 5.52 -4.74
C ALA A 32 15.39 6.40 -3.48
N TRP A 33 14.87 5.89 -2.37
CA TRP A 33 14.90 6.57 -1.08
C TRP A 33 16.34 6.83 -0.56
N ARG A 34 17.23 5.83 -0.66
CA ARG A 34 18.64 6.00 -0.26
C ARG A 34 19.34 7.04 -1.13
N GLU A 35 19.13 7.00 -2.45
CA GLU A 35 19.69 7.96 -3.39
C GLU A 35 19.22 9.38 -3.08
N ARG A 36 17.91 9.57 -2.83
CA ARG A 36 17.35 10.84 -2.37
C ARG A 36 18.05 11.34 -1.11
N ARG A 37 18.20 10.49 -0.09
CA ARG A 37 18.87 10.87 1.17
C ARG A 37 20.32 11.26 0.98
N GLN A 38 21.05 10.58 0.09
CA GLN A 38 22.43 10.92 -0.24
C GLN A 38 22.51 12.28 -0.94
N ALA A 39 21.60 12.57 -1.87
CA ALA A 39 21.53 13.87 -2.52
C ALA A 39 21.27 15.01 -1.52
N VAL A 40 20.36 14.81 -0.56
CA VAL A 40 20.11 15.78 0.53
C VAL A 40 21.36 15.98 1.38
N ALA A 41 22.06 14.91 1.75
CA ALA A 41 23.31 15.01 2.51
C ALA A 41 24.41 15.77 1.75
N ALA A 42 24.37 15.74 0.41
CA ALA A 42 25.24 16.51 -0.47
C ALA A 42 24.76 17.97 -0.72
N GLY A 43 23.67 18.41 -0.08
CA GLY A 43 23.16 19.78 -0.15
C GLY A 43 22.13 20.04 -1.24
N ALA A 44 21.61 19.00 -1.92
CA ALA A 44 20.52 19.16 -2.89
C ALA A 44 19.16 19.37 -2.18
N THR A 45 18.29 20.15 -2.79
CA THR A 45 16.86 20.21 -2.40
C THR A 45 16.18 18.93 -2.87
N PRO A 46 15.64 18.09 -1.97
CA PRO A 46 14.99 16.85 -2.38
C PRO A 46 13.62 17.10 -2.99
N PRO A 47 13.19 16.28 -3.96
CA PRO A 47 11.80 16.28 -4.38
C PRO A 47 10.89 15.71 -3.26
N GLU A 48 9.65 16.18 -3.22
CA GLU A 48 8.59 15.66 -2.34
C GLU A 48 8.00 14.35 -2.86
N GLU A 49 8.09 14.16 -4.17
CA GLU A 49 7.62 13.00 -4.92
C GLU A 49 8.79 12.25 -5.55
N LEU A 50 8.71 10.93 -5.60
CA LEU A 50 9.72 10.07 -6.23
C LEU A 50 9.06 9.27 -7.35
N THR A 51 9.49 9.51 -8.58
CA THR A 51 9.11 8.66 -9.71
C THR A 51 9.92 7.37 -9.63
N VAL A 52 9.26 6.30 -9.17
CA VAL A 52 9.85 4.95 -9.07
C VAL A 52 8.96 4.03 -9.90
N PRO A 53 9.42 3.60 -11.10
CA PRO A 53 8.67 2.70 -11.95
C PRO A 53 8.16 1.47 -11.19
N VAL A 54 6.95 1.02 -11.51
CA VAL A 54 6.47 -0.27 -11.05
C VAL A 54 7.17 -1.33 -11.89
N VAL A 55 7.77 -2.32 -11.20
CA VAL A 55 8.47 -3.43 -11.81
C VAL A 55 7.52 -4.16 -12.75
N GLN A 56 7.99 -4.39 -13.98
CA GLN A 56 7.23 -5.12 -14.99
C GLN A 56 6.88 -6.51 -14.47
N ASN A 57 5.59 -6.83 -14.49
CA ASN A 57 5.10 -8.07 -13.93
C ASN A 57 3.84 -8.54 -14.68
N THR A 58 3.48 -9.80 -14.48
CA THR A 58 2.25 -10.41 -15.00
C THR A 58 1.29 -10.82 -13.88
N VAL A 59 1.63 -10.53 -12.63
CA VAL A 59 0.91 -10.98 -11.45
C VAL A 59 -0.20 -10.01 -11.04
N LEU A 60 -0.05 -8.72 -11.37
CA LEU A 60 -1.08 -7.72 -11.16
C LEU A 60 -2.19 -7.83 -12.22
N ASP A 61 -3.40 -7.44 -11.83
CA ASP A 61 -4.60 -7.42 -12.67
C ASP A 61 -4.73 -6.16 -13.55
N GLY A 62 -3.79 -5.22 -13.43
CA GLY A 62 -3.75 -3.99 -14.20
C GLY A 62 -2.37 -3.32 -14.19
N GLU A 63 -2.30 -2.13 -14.77
CA GLU A 63 -1.06 -1.35 -14.87
C GLU A 63 -1.14 -0.08 -14.01
N VAL A 64 0.01 0.33 -13.47
CA VAL A 64 0.15 1.58 -12.72
C VAL A 64 0.85 2.57 -13.63
N ILE A 65 0.10 3.55 -14.13
CA ILE A 65 0.61 4.59 -15.03
C ILE A 65 1.31 5.68 -14.20
N ASP A 66 2.51 6.07 -14.63
CA ASP A 66 3.33 7.12 -14.00
C ASP A 66 3.40 7.02 -12.46
N PRO A 67 3.95 5.92 -11.92
CA PRO A 67 3.93 5.68 -10.48
C PRO A 67 4.80 6.70 -9.74
N VAL A 68 4.12 7.52 -8.95
CA VAL A 68 4.73 8.51 -8.06
C VAL A 68 4.58 8.05 -6.62
N ALA A 69 5.71 7.93 -5.92
CA ALA A 69 5.77 7.61 -4.50
C ALA A 69 5.90 8.90 -3.65
N ASP A 70 5.09 9.02 -2.60
CA ASP A 70 5.20 10.10 -1.62
C ASP A 70 6.45 9.89 -0.75
N ALA A 71 7.42 10.80 -0.86
CA ALA A 71 8.69 10.68 -0.16
C ALA A 71 8.56 10.86 1.36
N ARG A 72 7.55 11.61 1.85
CA ARG A 72 7.30 11.82 3.27
C ARG A 72 6.69 10.58 3.90
N LEU A 73 5.75 9.92 3.22
CA LEU A 73 5.23 8.61 3.61
C LEU A 73 6.34 7.56 3.60
N LEU A 74 7.17 7.54 2.56
CA LEU A 74 8.32 6.65 2.46
C LEU A 74 9.34 6.86 3.59
N ASP A 75 9.63 8.11 3.95
CA ASP A 75 10.50 8.42 5.10
C ASP A 75 9.94 7.80 6.40
N ARG A 76 8.62 7.90 6.63
CA ARG A 76 7.93 7.32 7.80
C ARG A 76 7.94 5.79 7.79
N GLU A 77 7.67 5.17 6.64
CA GLU A 77 7.52 3.71 6.51
C GLU A 77 8.84 2.97 6.21
N SER A 78 9.94 3.69 5.94
CA SER A 78 11.24 3.12 5.56
C SER A 78 11.73 1.98 6.47
N ARG A 79 11.58 2.13 7.80
CA ARG A 79 11.96 1.09 8.77
C ARG A 79 11.08 -0.16 8.68
N VAL A 80 9.79 0.01 8.40
CA VAL A 80 8.84 -1.08 8.21
C VAL A 80 9.18 -1.84 6.93
N LEU A 81 9.39 -1.11 5.82
CA LEU A 81 9.80 -1.69 4.54
C LEU A 81 11.08 -2.52 4.65
N VAL A 82 12.12 -2.01 5.32
CA VAL A 82 13.38 -2.75 5.50
C VAL A 82 13.17 -4.07 6.25
N ARG A 83 12.34 -4.08 7.30
CA ARG A 83 12.03 -5.31 8.06
C ARG A 83 11.26 -6.31 7.21
N LEU A 84 10.22 -5.86 6.52
CA LEU A 84 9.40 -6.71 5.65
C LEU A 84 10.21 -7.26 4.48
N LEU A 85 11.11 -6.46 3.91
CA LEU A 85 12.02 -6.91 2.87
C LEU A 85 12.92 -8.06 3.36
N GLY A 86 13.44 -7.94 4.58
CA GLY A 86 14.21 -9.01 5.22
C GLY A 86 13.40 -10.28 5.44
N ALA A 87 12.14 -10.15 5.88
CA ALA A 87 11.25 -11.29 6.12
C ALA A 87 10.85 -12.01 4.81
N LEU A 88 10.60 -11.27 3.73
CA LEU A 88 10.18 -11.85 2.44
C LEU A 88 11.35 -12.34 1.57
N SER A 89 12.58 -11.90 1.86
CA SER A 89 13.79 -12.21 1.08
C SER A 89 14.01 -13.72 0.83
N PRO A 90 13.92 -14.62 1.82
CA PRO A 90 14.15 -16.05 1.58
C PRO A 90 13.16 -16.68 0.61
N TYR A 91 11.90 -16.23 0.64
CA TYR A 91 10.84 -16.69 -0.26
C TYR A 91 11.03 -16.15 -1.68
N ALA A 92 11.30 -14.86 -1.83
CA ALA A 92 11.58 -14.23 -3.13
C ALA A 92 12.81 -14.85 -3.82
N GLN A 93 13.82 -15.24 -3.03
CA GLN A 93 15.03 -15.91 -3.53
C GLN A 93 14.89 -17.42 -3.74
N GLY A 94 13.71 -18.00 -3.44
CA GLY A 94 13.45 -19.44 -3.57
C GLY A 94 14.27 -20.31 -2.61
N GLN A 95 14.68 -19.77 -1.47
CA GLN A 95 15.43 -20.48 -0.43
C GLN A 95 14.51 -21.23 0.54
N VAL A 96 13.26 -20.77 0.68
CA VAL A 96 12.23 -21.37 1.52
C VAL A 96 10.99 -21.61 0.66
N ASP A 97 10.37 -22.78 0.85
CA ASP A 97 9.13 -23.13 0.18
C ASP A 97 7.96 -22.31 0.73
N ILE A 98 7.01 -21.96 -0.14
CA ILE A 98 5.84 -21.17 0.24
C ILE A 98 4.75 -22.12 0.73
N GLU A 99 4.41 -22.04 2.01
CA GLU A 99 3.31 -22.79 2.60
C GLU A 99 2.04 -21.91 2.68
N PRO A 100 0.92 -22.28 2.03
CA PRO A 100 -0.30 -21.48 2.04
C PRO A 100 -0.93 -21.26 3.42
N ALA A 101 -0.61 -22.12 4.38
CA ALA A 101 -1.10 -22.05 5.75
C ALA A 101 -0.18 -21.27 6.70
N ASP A 102 0.92 -20.70 6.20
CA ASP A 102 1.81 -19.87 7.00
C ASP A 102 1.16 -18.49 7.26
N ASP A 103 0.61 -18.35 8.47
CA ASP A 103 -0.06 -17.12 8.91
C ASP A 103 0.89 -15.92 8.96
N GLU A 104 2.14 -16.13 9.38
CA GLU A 104 3.15 -15.08 9.52
C GLU A 104 3.60 -14.58 8.14
N LEU A 105 3.82 -15.49 7.19
CA LEU A 105 4.12 -15.12 5.81
C LEU A 105 2.99 -14.31 5.19
N ARG A 106 1.73 -14.75 5.35
CA ARG A 106 0.57 -14.02 4.81
C ARG A 106 0.44 -12.62 5.42
N GLU A 107 0.71 -12.47 6.71
CA GLU A 107 0.72 -11.16 7.37
C GLU A 107 1.82 -10.25 6.80
N HIS A 108 3.05 -10.76 6.67
CA HIS A 108 4.15 -9.99 6.10
C HIS A 108 3.88 -9.54 4.66
N ILE A 109 3.29 -10.41 3.85
CA ILE A 109 2.91 -10.09 2.48
C ILE A 109 1.83 -9.00 2.45
N SER A 110 0.76 -9.18 3.23
CA SER A 110 -0.32 -8.20 3.31
C SER A 110 0.21 -6.85 3.75
N ARG A 111 1.05 -6.83 4.78
CA ARG A 111 1.65 -5.61 5.29
C ARG A 111 2.58 -4.95 4.27
N MET A 112 3.36 -5.73 3.52
CA MET A 112 4.22 -5.19 2.47
C MET A 112 3.39 -4.52 1.37
N ARG A 113 2.34 -5.19 0.90
CA ARG A 113 1.40 -4.61 -0.07
C ARG A 113 0.79 -3.32 0.45
N ASP A 114 0.24 -3.32 1.66
CA ASP A 114 -0.41 -2.15 2.25
C ASP A 114 0.53 -0.93 2.31
N VAL A 115 1.78 -1.14 2.71
CA VAL A 115 2.76 -0.04 2.77
C VAL A 115 3.09 0.49 1.38
N LEU A 116 3.24 -0.38 0.40
CA LEU A 116 3.45 0.04 -0.99
C LEU A 116 2.23 0.81 -1.51
N GLU A 117 1.01 0.31 -1.29
CA GLU A 117 -0.22 0.98 -1.72
C GLU A 117 -0.36 2.38 -1.11
N VAL A 118 -0.01 2.52 0.18
CA VAL A 118 -0.01 3.81 0.88
C VAL A 118 1.02 4.76 0.29
N VAL A 119 2.26 4.30 0.05
CA VAL A 119 3.33 5.15 -0.47
C VAL A 119 3.06 5.59 -1.90
N TYR A 120 2.49 4.72 -2.73
CA TYR A 120 2.12 5.05 -4.12
C TYR A 120 0.76 5.74 -4.23
N GLY A 121 -0.07 5.71 -3.19
CA GLY A 121 -1.46 6.16 -3.23
C GLY A 121 -2.31 5.37 -4.23
N ARG A 122 -1.97 4.10 -4.48
CA ARG A 122 -2.54 3.26 -5.55
C ARG A 122 -2.67 1.81 -5.09
N ARG A 123 -3.72 1.12 -5.50
CA ARG A 123 -3.95 -0.31 -5.28
C ARG A 123 -2.99 -1.14 -6.09
N PHE A 124 -2.48 -2.21 -5.49
CA PHE A 124 -1.75 -3.28 -6.15
C PHE A 124 -2.54 -4.57 -5.96
N THR A 125 -3.36 -4.91 -6.93
CA THR A 125 -4.27 -6.06 -6.86
C THR A 125 -3.72 -7.21 -7.69
N PHE A 126 -3.61 -8.38 -7.07
CA PHE A 126 -3.15 -9.58 -7.76
C PHE A 126 -4.29 -10.20 -8.57
N ARG A 127 -3.96 -10.82 -9.70
CA ARG A 127 -4.95 -11.50 -10.55
C ARG A 127 -5.71 -12.57 -9.78
N GLY A 128 -7.04 -12.50 -9.85
CA GLY A 128 -7.93 -13.43 -9.17
C GLY A 128 -8.32 -13.00 -7.76
N GLU A 129 -7.83 -11.86 -7.26
CA GLU A 129 -8.38 -11.24 -6.08
C GLU A 129 -9.71 -10.53 -6.39
N GLU A 130 -10.66 -10.61 -5.45
CA GLU A 130 -11.88 -9.80 -5.48
C GLU A 130 -11.62 -8.47 -4.78
N ARG A 131 -10.93 -7.55 -5.48
CA ARG A 131 -10.59 -6.20 -5.01
C ARG A 131 -10.69 -5.20 -6.16
N ASP A 132 -10.66 -3.91 -5.83
CA ASP A 132 -10.42 -2.84 -6.80
C ASP A 132 -9.21 -3.15 -7.70
N ALA A 133 -9.31 -2.87 -8.99
CA ALA A 133 -8.22 -3.12 -9.93
C ALA A 133 -6.93 -2.37 -9.57
N THR A 134 -5.78 -2.93 -9.94
CA THR A 134 -4.47 -2.26 -9.83
C THR A 134 -4.50 -0.88 -10.48
N GLY A 135 -3.89 0.11 -9.82
CA GLY A 135 -3.86 1.49 -10.27
C GLY A 135 -5.05 2.33 -9.78
N THR A 136 -6.07 1.71 -9.18
CA THR A 136 -7.12 2.40 -8.43
C THR A 136 -6.47 3.23 -7.32
N SER A 137 -6.74 4.52 -7.18
CA SER A 137 -6.08 5.31 -6.13
C SER A 137 -6.67 4.95 -4.79
N VAL A 138 -5.75 4.81 -3.87
CA VAL A 138 -6.01 4.80 -2.46
C VAL A 138 -5.57 6.15 -1.98
N HIS A 139 -6.48 6.98 -1.52
CA HIS A 139 -6.03 8.14 -0.81
C HIS A 139 -6.92 8.27 0.45
N VAL A 140 -6.32 8.71 1.55
CA VAL A 140 -7.00 9.11 2.77
C VAL A 140 -6.28 10.40 3.28
N ASN A 141 -6.69 11.71 3.01
CA ASN A 141 -6.56 13.00 3.84
C ASN A 141 -7.79 13.89 4.51
N GLN A 142 -7.96 14.14 5.87
CA GLN A 142 -8.93 15.02 6.66
C GLN A 142 -8.46 15.29 8.16
N VAL A 143 -8.90 16.37 8.85
CA VAL A 143 -8.53 16.78 10.25
C VAL A 143 -9.72 17.53 10.91
N LEU A 144 -10.11 17.26 12.16
CA LEU A 144 -11.35 17.70 12.85
C LEU A 144 -10.99 18.37 14.21
N GLY A 145 -11.92 19.13 14.81
CA GLY A 145 -11.75 19.92 16.04
C GLY A 145 -12.38 19.24 17.26
N GLU A 146 -13.40 19.83 17.88
CA GLU A 146 -14.31 19.13 18.82
C GLU A 146 -15.51 18.50 18.07
N VAL A 147 -15.89 17.24 18.35
CA VAL A 147 -17.00 16.54 17.67
C VAL A 147 -18.10 16.14 18.66
N GLY A 148 -19.26 16.81 18.62
CA GLY A 148 -20.40 16.51 19.51
C GLY A 148 -21.62 15.79 18.87
N GLY A 149 -21.54 15.41 17.59
CA GLY A 149 -22.56 14.66 16.83
C GLY A 149 -21.92 13.70 15.79
N ARG A 150 -22.71 13.05 14.91
CA ARG A 150 -22.20 12.05 13.93
C ARG A 150 -21.67 12.67 12.62
N VAL A 151 -20.49 12.26 12.19
CA VAL A 151 -19.78 12.65 10.95
C VAL A 151 -19.52 11.40 10.10
N VAL A 152 -19.55 11.52 8.77
CA VAL A 152 -19.17 10.48 7.79
C VAL A 152 -18.27 11.10 6.71
N GLY A 153 -17.15 10.47 6.38
CA GLY A 153 -16.03 11.06 5.64
C GLY A 153 -16.23 10.92 4.15
N VAL A 154 -16.71 9.78 3.70
CA VAL A 154 -17.22 9.50 2.35
C VAL A 154 -18.38 8.52 2.46
N ASP A 155 -19.30 8.48 1.50
CA ASP A 155 -20.35 7.46 1.38
C ASP A 155 -20.58 7.18 -0.11
N ALA A 156 -19.97 6.13 -0.70
CA ALA A 156 -19.90 5.96 -2.17
C ALA A 156 -19.72 4.51 -2.67
N GLU A 157 -20.08 4.23 -3.93
CA GLU A 157 -19.82 2.97 -4.65
C GLU A 157 -18.76 3.14 -5.77
N VAL A 158 -17.63 2.40 -5.78
CA VAL A 158 -16.43 2.67 -6.63
C VAL A 158 -16.22 1.60 -7.71
N ALA A 159 -16.29 1.97 -9.00
CA ALA A 159 -16.17 1.05 -10.15
C ALA A 159 -14.76 0.95 -10.76
N GLU A 160 -14.53 -0.06 -11.62
CA GLU A 160 -13.25 -0.39 -12.28
C GLU A 160 -12.47 0.83 -12.84
N GLY A 161 -11.27 1.09 -12.30
CA GLY A 161 -10.40 2.24 -12.62
C GLY A 161 -10.59 3.47 -11.72
N GLY A 162 -11.52 3.41 -10.75
CA GLY A 162 -11.79 4.44 -9.76
C GLY A 162 -10.67 4.66 -8.73
N THR A 163 -10.79 5.71 -7.93
CA THR A 163 -9.69 6.31 -7.15
C THR A 163 -10.33 7.17 -6.04
N VAL A 164 -10.23 6.86 -4.74
CA VAL A 164 -10.86 7.67 -3.66
C VAL A 164 -9.87 8.10 -2.57
N ASP A 165 -9.86 9.41 -2.27
CA ASP A 165 -9.07 10.10 -1.22
C ASP A 165 -9.84 10.61 0.03
N VAL A 166 -9.58 10.15 1.27
CA VAL A 166 -10.17 10.62 2.59
C VAL A 166 -9.43 10.41 3.99
N GLU A 167 -8.64 11.30 4.61
CA GLU A 167 -8.03 11.23 6.01
C GLU A 167 -9.07 11.78 6.93
N GLN A 168 -8.77 12.17 8.15
CA GLN A 168 -9.47 11.89 9.40
C GLN A 168 -8.50 12.31 10.50
N SER A 169 -8.64 13.48 11.08
CA SER A 169 -8.03 13.83 12.37
C SER A 169 -9.13 14.48 13.20
N ALA A 170 -8.98 14.60 14.51
CA ALA A 170 -9.95 15.27 15.39
C ALA A 170 -9.24 15.78 16.64
N VAL A 171 -9.45 17.03 17.07
CA VAL A 171 -8.83 17.61 18.27
C VAL A 171 -9.49 17.08 19.56
N ARG A 172 -10.79 16.77 19.56
CA ARG A 172 -11.60 16.19 20.66
C ARG A 172 -12.97 15.72 20.14
N VAL A 173 -13.62 14.79 20.85
CA VAL A 173 -14.96 14.27 20.52
C VAL A 173 -15.77 14.21 21.81
N ASP A 174 -16.92 14.87 21.87
CA ASP A 174 -17.82 14.88 23.03
C ASP A 174 -18.68 13.60 23.08
N GLY A 175 -19.25 13.31 24.25
CA GLY A 175 -19.96 12.04 24.53
C GLY A 175 -21.23 11.75 23.71
N ARG A 176 -21.64 12.63 22.79
CA ARG A 176 -22.72 12.39 21.81
C ARG A 176 -22.24 12.44 20.36
N GLY A 177 -20.93 12.61 20.13
CA GLY A 177 -20.32 12.69 18.81
C GLY A 177 -19.80 11.36 18.28
N SER A 178 -19.69 11.28 16.95
CA SER A 178 -19.06 10.16 16.24
C SER A 178 -18.52 10.65 14.89
N VAL A 179 -17.51 9.96 14.36
CA VAL A 179 -16.90 10.26 13.06
C VAL A 179 -16.73 8.94 12.31
N THR A 180 -17.04 8.93 11.02
CA THR A 180 -16.98 7.79 10.10
C THR A 180 -16.18 8.28 8.90
N GLY A 181 -15.30 7.50 8.28
CA GLY A 181 -14.41 7.98 7.20
C GLY A 181 -14.87 7.65 5.78
N PHE A 182 -15.56 6.52 5.59
CA PHE A 182 -16.16 6.10 4.32
C PHE A 182 -17.40 5.23 4.62
N GLN A 183 -18.40 5.20 3.74
CA GLN A 183 -19.68 4.52 3.92
C GLN A 183 -20.31 4.17 2.55
N GLY A 184 -19.88 3.16 1.79
CA GLY A 184 -20.60 2.75 0.57
C GLY A 184 -20.07 1.42 -0.01
N ARG A 185 -20.15 1.16 -1.33
CA ARG A 185 -20.02 -0.18 -1.96
C ARG A 185 -19.22 -0.22 -3.28
N ILE A 186 -18.01 -0.74 -3.27
CA ILE A 186 -17.12 -0.78 -4.44
C ILE A 186 -17.55 -1.88 -5.46
N GLY A 187 -17.46 -1.64 -6.78
CA GLY A 187 -17.98 -2.46 -7.89
C GLY A 187 -17.15 -2.48 -9.17
#